data_AF-A0A8C1VZP2-F1
#
_entry.id   AF-A0A8C1VZP2-F1
#
_cell.length_a   1.000
_cell.length_b   1.000
_cell.length_c   1.000
_cell.angle_alpha   90.00
_cell.angle_beta   90.00
_cell.angle_gamma   90.00
#
_symmetry.space_group_name_H-M   'P 1'
#
loop_
_entity.id
_entity.type
_entity.pdbx_description
1 polymer ?
#
loop_
_entity_poly.entity_id
_entity_poly.type
_entity_poly.pdbx_seq_one_letter_code
_entity_poly.pdbx_strand_id
1 'polypeptide(L)'
;MNQYLFVLLSFVHVLADPDFAKLDGAPPSKIAVVGAGIGGTATAHFLRQHFGPEVRIDVFERGSVGGRLATVTVNHQDYESGGSIIHSLNLHMQDFVQQLGLKYRKSVAGKTAVFNGDEFILEETDWYLLDLFRLWWRYGISFIRLQMWVEEIMEKFMRIYKYQAHGYAFSSVEELLHSLGGSGFINMTRRSLSESLLELGVSQRFIDEVIAPIMRVNYGQNISIPAFVGAVSLAGAQANLWAVEGGNKLVCSGLLKLAKANLIRSPVATITLRSTGDYQQYELTYDSQNEKSSELYDIVVVATPLQQNINSGISFQGFEPQLSEIAGSYHQTVASIIHGYLNCSYFGFPDPKLFPFSSILTTDTPGLFFNSAASVCPVNITSGFRRKQPQEAGVYKVFSPKPLEKSELKTLFKSYYSVQVTDWLAYPHYGSSQGLPPVVLHENLYFLNGMEWAGSAMEMSSVAAKNIALLAYHRWNRQLEMIDQKDLMHKVKTEL
;
A
#
# COMPACT_ATOMS: atom_id res chain seq x y z
N MET A 1 23.84 -47.13 44.33
CA MET A 1 22.61 -46.45 43.88
C MET A 1 23.01 -45.47 42.77
N ASN A 2 23.40 -46.05 41.62
CA ASN A 2 22.74 -45.98 40.30
C ASN A 2 23.19 -44.74 39.50
N GLN A 3 24.31 -44.80 38.77
CA GLN A 3 24.57 -45.44 37.45
C GLN A 3 23.83 -44.82 36.26
N TYR A 4 24.67 -44.31 35.35
CA TYR A 4 24.48 -43.90 33.97
C TYR A 4 23.77 -44.95 33.09
N LEU A 5 22.99 -44.49 32.09
CA LEU A 5 22.76 -45.25 30.85
C LEU A 5 22.54 -44.32 29.63
N PHE A 6 23.35 -44.56 28.61
CA PHE A 6 23.33 -44.10 27.21
C PHE A 6 22.17 -44.70 26.40
N VAL A 7 21.75 -44.05 25.30
CA VAL A 7 21.31 -44.61 23.97
C VAL A 7 21.17 -43.39 23.00
N LEU A 8 22.09 -43.13 22.06
CA LEU A 8 22.33 -43.68 20.70
C LEU A 8 21.71 -42.82 19.57
N LEU A 9 22.60 -42.09 18.86
CA LEU A 9 22.37 -41.47 17.55
C LEU A 9 22.59 -42.53 16.46
N SER A 10 21.57 -42.79 15.65
CA SER A 10 21.67 -43.63 14.45
C SER A 10 22.01 -42.76 13.24
N PHE A 11 23.27 -42.84 12.79
CA PHE A 11 23.67 -42.45 11.43
C PHE A 11 23.36 -43.60 10.48
N VAL A 12 22.45 -43.39 9.54
CA VAL A 12 22.29 -44.27 8.38
C VAL A 12 23.08 -43.65 7.23
N HIS A 13 24.18 -44.32 6.84
CA HIS A 13 24.83 -44.08 5.56
C HIS A 13 24.05 -44.85 4.49
N VAL A 14 23.32 -44.13 3.63
CA VAL A 14 22.83 -44.67 2.37
C VAL A 14 23.90 -44.37 1.33
N LEU A 15 24.46 -45.46 0.78
CA LEU A 15 25.38 -45.45 -0.35
C LEU A 15 24.69 -44.82 -1.56
N ALA A 16 25.35 -43.83 -2.16
CA ALA A 16 24.90 -43.19 -3.39
C ALA A 16 25.09 -44.13 -4.59
N ASP A 17 24.02 -44.31 -5.36
CA ASP A 17 24.07 -44.83 -6.72
C ASP A 17 24.68 -43.76 -7.66
N PRO A 18 25.72 -44.06 -8.45
CA PRO A 18 26.51 -43.05 -9.15
C PRO A 18 26.00 -42.73 -10.56
N ASP A 19 24.69 -42.46 -10.74
CA ASP A 19 24.14 -42.05 -12.05
C ASP A 19 22.96 -41.06 -12.00
N PHE A 20 22.76 -40.35 -10.88
CA PHE A 20 21.88 -39.16 -10.88
C PHE A 20 22.67 -37.90 -11.21
N ALA A 21 22.56 -37.45 -12.46
CA ALA A 21 23.12 -36.20 -12.93
C ALA A 21 22.57 -34.99 -12.15
N LYS A 22 23.50 -34.26 -11.51
CA LYS A 22 23.41 -32.94 -10.89
C LYS A 22 22.29 -32.02 -11.43
N LEU A 23 21.33 -31.73 -10.56
CA LEU A 23 20.63 -30.44 -10.47
C LEU A 23 20.14 -30.32 -9.01
N ASP A 24 21.11 -30.18 -8.10
CA ASP A 24 20.86 -29.95 -6.67
C ASP A 24 20.23 -28.57 -6.47
N GLY A 25 19.32 -28.48 -5.49
CA GLY A 25 18.63 -27.26 -5.01
C GLY A 25 19.56 -26.16 -4.47
N ALA A 26 20.48 -25.69 -5.30
CA ALA A 26 21.25 -24.48 -5.06
C ALA A 26 20.32 -23.27 -5.11
N PRO A 27 20.50 -22.28 -4.22
CA PRO A 27 19.71 -21.05 -4.25
C PRO A 27 19.94 -20.28 -5.58
N PRO A 28 18.99 -19.41 -5.99
CA PRO A 28 19.22 -18.52 -7.11
C PRO A 28 20.46 -17.68 -6.85
N SER A 29 21.25 -17.47 -7.90
CA SER A 29 22.47 -16.68 -7.80
C SER A 29 22.14 -15.19 -7.74
N LYS A 30 21.19 -14.73 -8.58
CA LYS A 30 20.82 -13.31 -8.67
C LYS A 30 19.31 -13.11 -8.79
N ILE A 31 18.79 -12.19 -8.01
CA ILE A 31 17.39 -11.74 -8.06
C ILE A 31 17.34 -10.23 -8.31
N ALA A 32 16.52 -9.81 -9.27
CA ALA A 32 16.23 -8.41 -9.52
C ALA A 32 14.86 -8.01 -8.97
N VAL A 33 14.79 -6.83 -8.35
CA VAL A 33 13.53 -6.17 -8.00
C VAL A 33 13.48 -4.80 -8.67
N VAL A 34 12.46 -4.55 -9.49
CA VAL A 34 12.30 -3.31 -10.25
C VAL A 34 11.32 -2.38 -9.53
N GLY A 35 11.86 -1.38 -8.82
CA GLY A 35 11.14 -0.41 -8.01
C GLY A 35 11.51 -0.52 -6.52
N ALA A 36 11.89 0.61 -5.90
CA ALA A 36 12.27 0.71 -4.49
C ALA A 36 11.22 1.46 -3.64
N GLY A 37 9.94 1.32 -3.98
CA GLY A 37 8.82 1.64 -3.08
C GLY A 37 8.66 0.58 -1.98
N ILE A 38 7.68 0.75 -1.09
CA ILE A 38 7.46 -0.17 0.04
C ILE A 38 7.36 -1.64 -0.40
N GLY A 39 6.58 -1.92 -1.45
CA GLY A 39 6.45 -3.28 -2.00
C GLY A 39 7.80 -3.87 -2.42
N GLY A 40 8.57 -3.19 -3.27
CA GLY A 40 9.85 -3.70 -3.75
C GLY A 40 10.91 -3.84 -2.65
N THR A 41 10.99 -2.86 -1.73
CA THR A 41 11.93 -2.95 -0.60
C THR A 41 11.56 -4.05 0.41
N ALA A 42 10.26 -4.28 0.64
CA ALA A 42 9.77 -5.39 1.44
C ALA A 42 10.03 -6.73 0.75
N THR A 43 9.87 -6.81 -0.57
CA THR A 43 10.19 -8.01 -1.35
C THR A 43 11.67 -8.35 -1.22
N ALA A 44 12.57 -7.38 -1.41
CA ALA A 44 14.01 -7.59 -1.23
C ALA A 44 14.34 -8.11 0.18
N HIS A 45 13.71 -7.55 1.22
CA HIS A 45 13.86 -8.00 2.60
C HIS A 45 13.37 -9.43 2.81
N PHE A 46 12.16 -9.78 2.35
CA PHE A 46 11.62 -11.13 2.52
C PHE A 46 12.33 -12.18 1.66
N LEU A 47 12.78 -11.82 0.46
CA LEU A 47 13.64 -12.70 -0.35
C LEU A 47 14.95 -13.00 0.38
N ARG A 48 15.58 -12.00 1.01
CA ARG A 48 16.78 -12.20 1.83
C ARG A 48 16.54 -13.17 2.99
N GLN A 49 15.38 -13.07 3.66
CA GLN A 49 15.02 -13.98 4.76
C GLN A 49 14.92 -15.44 4.30
N HIS A 50 14.38 -15.68 3.11
CA HIS A 50 14.11 -17.04 2.60
C HIS A 50 15.30 -17.66 1.87
N PHE A 51 16.00 -16.90 1.02
CA PHE A 51 17.11 -17.42 0.21
C PHE A 51 18.48 -17.29 0.90
N GLY A 52 18.55 -16.67 2.08
CA GLY A 52 19.78 -16.55 2.86
C GLY A 52 20.76 -15.50 2.31
N PRO A 53 21.97 -15.37 2.89
CA PRO A 53 22.92 -14.30 2.58
C PRO A 53 23.66 -14.44 1.24
N GLU A 54 23.69 -15.64 0.66
CA GLU A 54 24.49 -15.95 -0.54
C GLU A 54 23.88 -15.38 -1.83
N VAL A 55 22.55 -15.21 -1.88
CA VAL A 55 21.89 -14.64 -3.07
C VAL A 55 22.24 -13.17 -3.24
N ARG A 56 22.59 -12.73 -4.44
CA ARG A 56 22.70 -11.29 -4.75
C ARG A 56 21.31 -10.75 -5.09
N ILE A 57 20.91 -9.70 -4.40
CA ILE A 57 19.63 -9.01 -4.63
C ILE A 57 19.95 -7.60 -5.12
N ASP A 58 19.60 -7.32 -6.38
CA ASP A 58 19.71 -5.99 -6.96
C ASP A 58 18.31 -5.35 -6.99
N VAL A 59 18.22 -4.10 -6.54
CA VAL A 59 16.99 -3.31 -6.57
C VAL A 59 17.21 -2.12 -7.49
N PHE A 60 16.43 -2.05 -8.56
CA PHE A 60 16.49 -0.97 -9.53
C PHE A 60 15.50 0.14 -9.16
N GLU A 61 15.96 1.38 -9.08
CA GLU A 61 15.11 2.54 -8.79
C GLU A 61 15.43 3.71 -9.70
N ARG A 62 14.43 4.19 -10.45
CA ARG A 62 14.60 5.32 -11.39
C ARG A 62 14.57 6.70 -10.70
N GLY A 63 13.90 6.80 -9.56
CA GLY A 63 13.69 8.02 -8.80
C GLY A 63 14.22 7.91 -7.38
N SER A 64 13.36 8.16 -6.40
CA SER A 64 13.72 8.13 -4.99
C SER A 64 13.19 6.86 -4.31
N VAL A 65 14.03 6.26 -3.46
CA VAL A 65 13.62 5.17 -2.56
C VAL A 65 12.44 5.64 -1.72
N GLY A 66 11.39 4.82 -1.64
CA GLY A 66 10.11 5.15 -1.03
C GLY A 66 8.97 5.24 -2.05
N GLY A 67 9.25 5.63 -3.29
CA GLY A 67 8.22 5.81 -4.31
C GLY A 67 7.12 6.77 -3.86
N ARG A 68 5.89 6.26 -3.70
CA ARG A 68 4.72 7.00 -3.17
C ARG A 68 4.76 7.23 -1.65
N LEU A 69 5.77 6.74 -0.95
CA LEU A 69 6.12 7.19 0.40
C LEU A 69 7.19 8.28 0.25
N ALA A 70 6.75 9.53 0.26
CA ALA A 70 7.60 10.68 -0.02
C ALA A 70 7.24 11.87 0.86
N THR A 71 8.27 12.67 1.13
CA THR A 71 8.14 13.92 1.87
C THR A 71 8.54 15.10 1.00
N VAL A 72 8.01 16.28 1.33
CA VAL A 72 8.48 17.56 0.79
C VAL A 72 8.90 18.47 1.93
N THR A 73 9.93 19.27 1.68
CA THR A 73 10.46 20.21 2.67
C THR A 73 9.79 21.57 2.50
N VAL A 74 9.21 22.08 3.59
CA VAL A 74 8.58 23.40 3.68
C VAL A 74 9.04 24.06 4.96
N ASN A 75 9.56 25.28 4.87
CA ASN A 75 10.06 26.03 6.03
C ASN A 75 11.02 25.21 6.93
N HIS A 76 12.00 24.53 6.30
CA HIS A 76 13.00 23.67 6.95
C HIS A 76 12.44 22.45 7.71
N GLN A 77 11.18 22.08 7.48
CA GLN A 77 10.55 20.88 8.01
C GLN A 77 10.02 19.99 6.90
N ASP A 78 10.07 18.67 7.09
CA ASP A 78 9.56 17.71 6.14
C ASP A 78 8.11 17.33 6.47
N TYR A 79 7.28 17.20 5.43
CA TYR A 79 5.87 16.81 5.51
C TYR A 79 5.58 15.68 4.53
N GLU A 80 4.69 14.76 4.91
CA GLU A 80 4.26 13.66 4.03
C GLU A 80 3.45 14.19 2.84
N SER A 81 4.00 14.07 1.64
CA SER A 81 3.29 14.38 0.38
C SER A 81 2.55 13.15 -0.16
N GLY A 82 3.03 11.94 0.14
CA GLY A 82 2.43 10.68 -0.26
C GLY A 82 1.68 9.95 0.87
N GLY A 83 1.87 8.63 0.98
CA GLY A 83 1.24 7.77 2.00
C GLY A 83 1.58 8.20 3.42
N SER A 84 0.61 8.79 4.13
CA SER A 84 0.87 9.58 5.35
C SER A 84 0.53 8.88 6.68
N ILE A 85 -0.31 7.84 6.66
CA ILE A 85 -0.85 7.17 7.84
C ILE A 85 -0.82 5.65 7.66
N ILE A 86 -0.63 4.93 8.77
CA ILE A 86 -0.54 3.48 8.83
C ILE A 86 -1.52 3.00 9.91
N HIS A 87 -2.29 1.96 9.63
CA HIS A 87 -3.24 1.40 10.59
C HIS A 87 -2.53 0.44 11.56
N SER A 88 -3.04 0.27 12.78
CA SER A 88 -2.44 -0.61 13.80
C SER A 88 -2.50 -2.11 13.46
N LEU A 89 -3.34 -2.50 12.51
CA LEU A 89 -3.43 -3.87 12.01
C LEU A 89 -2.59 -4.13 10.76
N ASN A 90 -1.74 -3.17 10.39
CA ASN A 90 -0.73 -3.32 9.35
C ASN A 90 0.50 -4.00 9.97
N LEU A 91 0.43 -5.32 10.19
CA LEU A 91 1.40 -6.04 11.02
C LEU A 91 2.79 -6.09 10.36
N HIS A 92 2.87 -6.15 9.03
CA HIS A 92 4.16 -6.08 8.34
C HIS A 92 4.83 -4.72 8.58
N MET A 93 4.08 -3.63 8.48
CA MET A 93 4.62 -2.28 8.75
C MET A 93 5.07 -2.12 10.21
N GLN A 94 4.34 -2.69 11.16
CA GLN A 94 4.73 -2.68 12.58
C GLN A 94 6.03 -3.46 12.81
N ASP A 95 6.12 -4.67 12.27
CA ASP A 95 7.31 -5.52 12.35
C ASP A 95 8.54 -4.82 11.73
N PHE A 96 8.39 -4.19 10.56
CA PHE A 96 9.47 -3.44 9.93
C PHE A 96 9.96 -2.28 10.81
N VAL A 97 9.05 -1.51 11.38
CA VAL A 97 9.41 -0.38 12.27
C VAL A 97 10.17 -0.89 13.50
N GLN A 98 9.73 -2.00 14.09
CA GLN A 98 10.38 -2.64 15.22
C GLN A 98 11.79 -3.14 14.86
N GLN A 99 11.93 -3.90 13.77
CA GLN A 99 13.23 -4.43 13.33
C GLN A 99 14.23 -3.33 12.98
N LEU A 100 13.76 -2.21 12.44
CA LEU A 100 14.59 -1.07 12.08
C LEU A 100 14.92 -0.14 13.26
N GLY A 101 14.33 -0.37 14.44
CA GLY A 101 14.47 0.53 15.59
C GLY A 101 13.91 1.93 15.32
N LEU A 102 12.93 2.05 14.41
CA LEU A 102 12.26 3.30 14.09
C LEU A 102 11.22 3.62 15.17
N LYS A 103 10.87 4.90 15.30
CA LYS A 103 9.93 5.37 16.32
C LYS A 103 8.60 5.77 15.70
N TYR A 104 7.53 5.59 16.47
CA TYR A 104 6.24 6.17 16.14
C TYR A 104 6.28 7.68 16.30
N ARG A 105 5.87 8.41 15.26
CA ARG A 105 5.66 9.85 15.33
C ARG A 105 4.57 10.13 16.37
N LYS A 106 4.79 11.15 17.20
CA LYS A 106 3.79 11.61 18.18
C LYS A 106 2.48 11.96 17.49
N SER A 107 1.36 11.59 18.11
CA SER A 107 0.04 11.99 17.63
C SER A 107 -0.28 13.43 18.06
N VAL A 108 -0.94 14.17 17.17
CA VAL A 108 -1.44 15.53 17.44
C VAL A 108 -2.92 15.55 17.13
N ALA A 109 -3.74 15.63 18.18
CA ALA A 109 -5.19 15.66 18.08
C ALA A 109 -5.66 16.77 17.13
N GLY A 110 -6.74 16.51 16.42
CA GLY A 110 -7.33 17.46 15.48
C GLY A 110 -8.72 17.00 15.10
N LYS A 111 -9.61 17.98 14.88
CA LYS A 111 -11.01 17.72 14.51
C LYS A 111 -11.18 17.68 13.01
N THR A 112 -12.15 16.91 12.57
CA THR A 112 -12.54 16.77 11.16
C THR A 112 -13.93 17.34 10.92
N ALA A 113 -14.15 17.93 9.75
CA ALA A 113 -15.47 18.30 9.27
C ALA A 113 -15.69 17.82 7.83
N VAL A 114 -16.95 17.66 7.44
CA VAL A 114 -17.35 17.36 6.06
C VAL A 114 -18.06 18.57 5.47
N PHE A 115 -17.51 19.07 4.37
CA PHE A 115 -18.00 20.22 3.62
C PHE A 115 -18.70 19.78 2.35
N ASN A 116 -19.90 20.29 2.10
CA ASN A 116 -20.66 19.92 0.89
C ASN A 116 -20.49 20.92 -0.28
N GLY A 117 -19.69 21.98 -0.11
CA GLY A 117 -19.55 23.06 -1.09
C GLY A 117 -20.25 24.36 -0.70
N ASP A 118 -21.16 24.29 0.28
CA ASP A 118 -21.89 25.44 0.82
C ASP A 118 -21.71 25.53 2.33
N GLU A 119 -21.95 24.43 3.06
CA GLU A 119 -21.88 24.37 4.53
C GLU A 119 -21.16 23.11 5.03
N PHE A 120 -20.81 23.10 6.33
CA PHE A 120 -20.39 21.89 7.00
C PHE A 120 -21.61 21.06 7.41
N ILE A 121 -21.70 19.84 6.89
CA ILE A 121 -22.81 18.92 7.15
C ILE A 121 -22.52 17.97 8.32
N LEU A 122 -21.24 17.81 8.65
CA LEU A 122 -20.75 17.05 9.78
C LEU A 122 -19.53 17.73 10.39
N GLU A 123 -19.50 17.77 11.71
CA GLU A 123 -18.45 18.41 12.50
C GLU A 123 -18.13 17.53 13.70
N GLU A 124 -16.87 17.10 13.81
CA GLU A 124 -16.34 16.41 14.97
C GLU A 124 -16.19 17.38 16.16
N THR A 125 -16.59 16.94 17.34
CA THR A 125 -16.53 17.73 18.57
C THR A 125 -15.49 17.15 19.55
N ASP A 126 -15.26 17.83 20.68
CA ASP A 126 -14.43 17.27 21.75
C ASP A 126 -15.16 16.14 22.53
N TRP A 127 -16.45 15.91 22.24
CA TRP A 127 -17.32 15.04 23.00
C TRP A 127 -17.73 13.82 22.17
N TYR A 128 -16.92 12.75 22.24
CA TYR A 128 -17.16 11.51 21.49
C TYR A 128 -18.60 10.99 21.56
N LEU A 129 -19.22 11.01 22.75
CA LEU A 129 -20.61 10.56 22.93
C LEU A 129 -21.63 11.46 22.21
N LEU A 130 -21.37 12.76 22.11
CA LEU A 130 -22.21 13.69 21.37
C LEU A 130 -22.12 13.41 19.87
N ASP A 131 -20.92 13.15 19.35
CA ASP A 131 -20.72 12.81 17.95
C ASP A 131 -21.43 11.48 17.61
N LEU A 132 -21.30 10.47 18.48
CA LEU A 132 -22.01 9.20 18.32
C LEU A 132 -23.53 9.38 18.34
N PHE A 133 -24.06 10.21 19.24
CA PHE A 133 -25.49 10.53 19.28
C PHE A 133 -25.94 11.26 18.00
N ARG A 134 -25.18 12.24 17.51
CA ARG A 134 -25.48 12.94 16.25
C ARG A 134 -25.49 12.00 15.06
N LEU A 135 -24.51 11.10 14.98
CA LEU A 135 -24.47 10.07 13.93
C LEU A 135 -25.69 9.16 14.00
N TRP A 136 -26.04 8.68 15.20
CA TRP A 136 -27.20 7.82 15.39
C TRP A 136 -28.52 8.53 15.07
N TRP A 137 -28.70 9.78 15.50
CA TRP A 137 -29.90 10.57 15.23
C TRP A 137 -30.07 10.86 13.72
N ARG A 138 -28.97 11.19 13.03
CA ARG A 138 -29.00 11.57 11.61
C ARG A 138 -29.05 10.38 10.65
N TYR A 139 -28.42 9.26 11.01
CA TYR A 139 -28.17 8.12 10.12
C TYR A 139 -28.71 6.78 10.64
N GLY A 140 -29.34 6.77 11.81
CA GLY A 140 -29.83 5.56 12.48
C GLY A 140 -28.69 4.59 12.80
N ILE A 141 -28.93 3.31 12.54
CA ILE A 141 -27.96 2.23 12.78
C ILE A 141 -26.95 2.02 11.63
N SER A 142 -26.91 2.92 10.63
CA SER A 142 -25.99 2.83 9.48
C SER A 142 -24.53 2.77 9.92
N PHE A 143 -24.13 3.55 10.92
CA PHE A 143 -22.78 3.54 11.47
C PHE A 143 -22.41 2.19 12.08
N ILE A 144 -23.33 1.56 12.83
CA ILE A 144 -23.11 0.25 13.46
C ILE A 144 -22.97 -0.83 12.38
N ARG A 145 -23.86 -0.82 11.37
CA ARG A 145 -23.79 -1.74 10.22
C ARG A 145 -22.47 -1.64 9.49
N LEU A 146 -21.98 -0.41 9.28
CA LEU A 146 -20.67 -0.17 8.67
C LEU A 146 -19.53 -0.74 9.52
N GLN A 147 -19.50 -0.47 10.84
CA GLN A 147 -18.45 -0.97 11.72
C GLN A 147 -18.41 -2.50 11.72
N MET A 148 -19.55 -3.17 11.90
CA MET A 148 -19.63 -4.63 11.87
C MET A 148 -19.13 -5.21 10.55
N TRP A 149 -19.49 -4.58 9.43
CA TRP A 149 -19.07 -5.03 8.10
C TRP A 149 -17.55 -4.89 7.89
N VAL A 150 -16.97 -3.74 8.27
CA VAL A 150 -15.52 -3.50 8.16
C VAL A 150 -14.75 -4.45 9.10
N GLU A 151 -15.21 -4.62 10.33
CA GLU A 151 -14.61 -5.54 11.32
C GLU A 151 -14.62 -6.99 10.84
N GLU A 152 -15.72 -7.47 10.26
CA GLU A 152 -15.81 -8.84 9.70
C GLU A 152 -14.79 -9.05 8.58
N ILE A 153 -14.64 -8.08 7.69
CA ILE A 153 -13.66 -8.13 6.59
C ILE A 153 -12.26 -8.12 7.15
N MET A 154 -11.97 -7.25 8.12
CA MET A 154 -10.66 -7.17 8.75
C MET A 154 -10.31 -8.48 9.46
N GLU A 155 -11.22 -9.06 10.25
CA GLU A 155 -11.00 -10.34 10.93
C GLU A 155 -10.63 -11.46 9.93
N LYS A 156 -11.35 -11.54 8.81
CA LYS A 156 -11.04 -12.49 7.73
C LYS A 156 -9.70 -12.18 7.06
N PHE A 157 -9.40 -10.90 6.80
CA PHE A 157 -8.16 -10.50 6.17
C PHE A 157 -6.94 -10.83 7.04
N MET A 158 -7.03 -10.66 8.37
CA MET A 158 -5.94 -10.97 9.32
C MET A 158 -5.44 -12.42 9.24
N ARG A 159 -6.21 -13.35 8.67
CA ARG A 159 -5.78 -14.73 8.42
C ARG A 159 -4.52 -14.81 7.55
N ILE A 160 -4.27 -13.80 6.71
CA ILE A 160 -3.12 -13.77 5.79
C ILE A 160 -1.79 -13.87 6.53
N TYR A 161 -1.65 -13.21 7.67
CA TYR A 161 -0.42 -13.25 8.45
C TYR A 161 -0.15 -14.64 9.00
N LYS A 162 -1.21 -15.34 9.42
CA LYS A 162 -1.10 -16.73 9.87
C LYS A 162 -0.66 -17.63 8.72
N TYR A 163 -1.26 -17.46 7.53
CA TYR A 163 -0.92 -18.25 6.36
C TYR A 163 0.54 -18.01 5.93
N GLN A 164 0.96 -16.75 5.85
CA GLN A 164 2.34 -16.39 5.49
C GLN A 164 3.38 -16.82 6.54
N ALA A 165 3.01 -16.85 7.83
CA ALA A 165 3.87 -17.36 8.90
C ALA A 165 4.10 -18.87 8.79
N HIS A 166 3.12 -19.64 8.29
CA HIS A 166 3.25 -21.08 8.00
C HIS A 166 3.84 -21.33 6.60
N GLY A 167 4.23 -20.29 5.89
CA GLY A 167 4.85 -20.39 4.56
C GLY A 167 3.86 -20.55 3.40
N TYR A 168 2.55 -20.42 3.59
CA TYR A 168 1.64 -20.52 2.45
C TYR A 168 1.73 -19.32 1.50
N ALA A 169 1.67 -19.60 0.20
CA ALA A 169 1.71 -18.61 -0.86
C ALA A 169 0.56 -18.80 -1.86
N PHE A 170 0.28 -17.74 -2.62
CA PHE A 170 -0.82 -17.69 -3.57
C PHE A 170 -0.33 -17.24 -4.95
N SER A 171 -0.74 -17.94 -6.01
CA SER A 171 -0.32 -17.68 -7.38
C SER A 171 -1.06 -16.51 -8.05
N SER A 172 -2.20 -16.09 -7.48
CA SER A 172 -3.03 -14.99 -7.97
C SER A 172 -3.60 -14.19 -6.80
N VAL A 173 -4.03 -12.95 -7.07
CA VAL A 173 -4.72 -12.13 -6.08
C VAL A 173 -6.09 -12.72 -5.76
N GLU A 174 -6.78 -13.28 -6.75
CA GLU A 174 -8.04 -13.99 -6.57
C GLU A 174 -7.88 -15.17 -5.60
N GLU A 175 -6.89 -16.05 -5.79
CA GLU A 175 -6.73 -17.20 -4.89
C GLU A 175 -6.38 -16.74 -3.47
N LEU A 176 -5.55 -15.69 -3.33
CA LEU A 176 -5.27 -15.07 -2.04
C LEU A 176 -6.57 -14.59 -1.38
N LEU A 177 -7.38 -13.78 -2.06
CA LEU A 177 -8.62 -13.26 -1.49
C LEU A 177 -9.64 -14.37 -1.19
N HIS A 178 -9.73 -15.37 -2.06
CA HIS A 178 -10.59 -16.53 -1.88
C HIS A 178 -10.18 -17.34 -0.64
N SER A 179 -8.89 -17.54 -0.39
CA SER A 179 -8.39 -18.24 0.81
C SER A 179 -8.72 -17.52 2.13
N LEU A 180 -8.88 -16.19 2.09
CA LEU A 180 -9.16 -15.36 3.27
C LEU A 180 -10.65 -15.27 3.57
N GLY A 181 -11.46 -14.98 2.56
CA GLY A 181 -12.89 -14.66 2.72
C GLY A 181 -13.83 -15.43 1.79
N GLY A 182 -13.34 -16.44 1.08
CA GLY A 182 -14.11 -17.25 0.14
C GLY A 182 -14.63 -16.44 -1.05
N SER A 183 -15.74 -16.91 -1.64
CA SER A 183 -16.44 -16.21 -2.71
C SER A 183 -16.92 -14.81 -2.31
N GLY A 184 -17.07 -14.53 -1.00
CA GLY A 184 -17.45 -13.22 -0.49
C GLY A 184 -16.46 -12.12 -0.89
N PHE A 185 -15.16 -12.34 -0.66
CA PHE A 185 -14.12 -11.36 -1.04
C PHE A 185 -14.03 -11.21 -2.56
N ILE A 186 -14.17 -12.29 -3.33
CA ILE A 186 -14.18 -12.22 -4.80
C ILE A 186 -15.39 -11.44 -5.31
N ASN A 187 -16.56 -11.62 -4.72
CA ASN A 187 -17.75 -10.88 -5.13
C ASN A 187 -17.59 -9.38 -4.82
N MET A 188 -16.92 -9.04 -3.72
CA MET A 188 -16.62 -7.65 -3.35
C MET A 188 -15.65 -6.95 -4.30
N THR A 189 -14.82 -7.66 -5.07
CA THR A 189 -13.98 -7.02 -6.11
C THR A 189 -14.76 -6.71 -7.39
N ARG A 190 -15.95 -7.31 -7.56
CA ARG A 190 -16.79 -7.21 -8.76
C ARG A 190 -18.04 -6.36 -8.59
N ARG A 191 -18.30 -5.89 -7.37
CA ARG A 191 -19.49 -5.11 -7.01
C ARG A 191 -19.08 -3.78 -6.44
N SER A 192 -19.85 -2.74 -6.72
CA SER A 192 -19.55 -1.42 -6.18
C SER A 192 -19.74 -1.40 -4.65
N LEU A 193 -19.00 -0.51 -3.99
CA LEU A 193 -19.14 -0.22 -2.57
C LEU A 193 -20.56 0.26 -2.26
N SER A 194 -21.12 1.15 -3.08
CA SER A 194 -22.48 1.66 -2.91
C SER A 194 -23.53 0.56 -2.90
N GLU A 195 -23.51 -0.36 -3.88
CA GLU A 195 -24.48 -1.47 -3.94
C GLU A 195 -24.36 -2.39 -2.72
N SER A 196 -23.12 -2.71 -2.34
CA SER A 196 -22.86 -3.60 -1.20
C SER A 196 -23.33 -3.00 0.12
N LEU A 197 -23.14 -1.70 0.33
CA LEU A 197 -23.58 -1.00 1.53
C LEU A 197 -25.10 -0.82 1.59
N LEU A 198 -25.74 -0.51 0.46
CA LEU A 198 -27.20 -0.42 0.38
C LEU A 198 -27.86 -1.77 0.72
N GLU A 199 -27.31 -2.88 0.25
CA GLU A 199 -27.79 -4.22 0.59
C GLU A 199 -27.65 -4.57 2.07
N LEU A 200 -26.60 -4.06 2.73
CA LEU A 200 -26.43 -4.16 4.18
C LEU A 200 -27.39 -3.25 4.97
N GLY A 201 -28.19 -2.44 4.26
CA GLY A 201 -29.12 -1.48 4.84
C GLY A 201 -28.45 -0.19 5.32
N VAL A 202 -27.24 0.13 4.86
CA VAL A 202 -26.64 1.44 5.08
C VAL A 202 -27.40 2.47 4.26
N SER A 203 -27.86 3.55 4.88
CA SER A 203 -28.66 4.56 4.18
C SER A 203 -27.84 5.30 3.11
N GLN A 204 -28.48 5.65 1.99
CA GLN A 204 -27.88 6.47 0.93
C GLN A 204 -27.27 7.77 1.49
N ARG A 205 -27.99 8.42 2.41
CA ARG A 205 -27.51 9.64 3.07
C ARG A 205 -26.19 9.43 3.82
N PHE A 206 -26.04 8.32 4.54
CA PHE A 206 -24.78 8.02 5.22
C PHE A 206 -23.65 7.71 4.23
N ILE A 207 -23.98 7.03 3.12
CA ILE A 207 -23.03 6.79 2.04
C ILE A 207 -22.52 8.12 1.47
N ASP A 208 -23.40 9.06 1.16
CA ASP A 208 -23.04 10.33 0.52
C ASP A 208 -22.35 11.30 1.48
N GLU A 209 -22.81 11.39 2.73
CA GLU A 209 -22.34 12.39 3.70
C GLU A 209 -21.13 11.91 4.53
N VAL A 210 -20.88 10.60 4.64
CA VAL A 210 -19.77 10.03 5.46
C VAL A 210 -18.80 9.22 4.62
N ILE A 211 -19.29 8.27 3.82
CA ILE A 211 -18.44 7.30 3.14
C ILE A 211 -17.77 7.90 1.90
N ALA A 212 -18.51 8.65 1.08
CA ALA A 212 -17.97 9.30 -0.10
C ALA A 212 -16.81 10.26 0.23
N PRO A 213 -16.89 11.14 1.26
CA PRO A 213 -15.75 11.95 1.70
C PRO A 213 -14.50 11.12 2.05
N ILE A 214 -14.66 9.96 2.69
CA ILE A 214 -13.55 9.06 3.02
C ILE A 214 -12.92 8.47 1.74
N MET A 215 -13.74 8.05 0.77
CA MET A 215 -13.22 7.54 -0.51
C MET A 215 -12.45 8.62 -1.28
N ARG A 216 -12.97 9.85 -1.27
CA ARG A 216 -12.36 10.99 -1.97
C ARG A 216 -11.02 11.40 -1.37
N VAL A 217 -10.88 11.41 -0.04
CA VAL A 217 -9.60 11.73 0.61
C VAL A 217 -8.57 10.62 0.44
N ASN A 218 -8.97 9.35 0.49
CA ASN A 218 -8.04 8.23 0.45
C ASN A 218 -7.67 7.80 -0.98
N TYR A 219 -8.58 7.90 -1.94
CA TYR A 219 -8.37 7.41 -3.31
C TYR A 219 -8.63 8.43 -4.41
N GLY A 220 -9.17 9.61 -4.09
CA GLY A 220 -9.58 10.60 -5.10
C GLY A 220 -10.79 10.17 -5.94
N GLN A 221 -11.42 9.05 -5.57
CA GLN A 221 -12.50 8.41 -6.32
C GLN A 221 -13.76 8.28 -5.46
N ASN A 222 -14.91 8.09 -6.09
CA ASN A 222 -16.22 8.07 -5.45
C ASN A 222 -16.65 6.65 -5.02
N ILE A 223 -17.90 6.49 -4.58
CA ILE A 223 -18.45 5.23 -4.05
C ILE A 223 -18.67 4.11 -5.08
N SER A 224 -18.39 4.38 -6.36
CA SER A 224 -18.49 3.39 -7.45
C SER A 224 -17.32 2.40 -7.49
N ILE A 225 -16.29 2.59 -6.65
CA ILE A 225 -15.17 1.66 -6.52
C ILE A 225 -15.65 0.28 -6.02
N PRO A 226 -14.89 -0.81 -6.25
CA PRO A 226 -15.20 -2.11 -5.69
C PRO A 226 -15.33 -2.10 -4.17
N ALA A 227 -16.26 -2.88 -3.64
CA ALA A 227 -16.55 -2.94 -2.22
C ALA A 227 -15.33 -3.33 -1.37
N PHE A 228 -14.46 -4.23 -1.87
CA PHE A 228 -13.24 -4.62 -1.16
C PHE A 228 -12.25 -3.45 -1.03
N VAL A 229 -12.06 -2.67 -2.11
CA VAL A 229 -11.24 -1.45 -2.10
C VAL A 229 -11.81 -0.44 -1.10
N GLY A 230 -13.14 -0.28 -1.10
CA GLY A 230 -13.85 0.56 -0.14
C GLY A 230 -13.62 0.14 1.32
N ALA A 231 -13.68 -1.16 1.61
CA ALA A 231 -13.40 -1.70 2.93
C ALA A 231 -11.96 -1.39 3.38
N VAL A 232 -10.97 -1.53 2.49
CA VAL A 232 -9.57 -1.16 2.79
C VAL A 232 -9.44 0.33 3.14
N SER A 233 -10.13 1.22 2.43
CA SER A 233 -10.14 2.65 2.74
C SER A 233 -10.84 2.98 4.06
N LEU A 234 -11.97 2.34 4.34
CA LEU A 234 -12.72 2.53 5.57
C LEU A 234 -11.95 2.05 6.80
N ALA A 235 -11.22 0.95 6.70
CA ALA A 235 -10.28 0.51 7.75
C ALA A 235 -9.21 1.58 8.01
N GLY A 236 -8.71 2.25 6.96
CA GLY A 236 -7.78 3.37 7.06
C GLY A 236 -8.36 4.66 7.64
N ALA A 237 -9.67 4.72 7.91
CA ALA A 237 -10.36 5.86 8.52
C ALA A 237 -10.81 5.58 9.97
N GLN A 238 -10.54 4.39 10.51
CA GLN A 238 -10.79 4.05 11.91
C GLN A 238 -9.75 4.69 12.85
N ALA A 239 -9.97 4.57 14.15
CA ALA A 239 -9.00 4.97 15.17
C ALA A 239 -7.70 4.15 15.09
N ASN A 240 -6.66 4.57 15.83
CA ASN A 240 -5.36 3.87 15.93
C ASN A 240 -4.44 3.99 14.70
N LEU A 241 -4.51 5.12 14.01
CA LEU A 241 -3.58 5.47 12.96
C LEU A 241 -2.26 6.01 13.54
N TRP A 242 -1.15 5.63 12.91
CA TRP A 242 0.20 6.06 13.29
C TRP A 242 1.03 6.41 12.05
N ALA A 243 2.20 7.02 12.27
CA ALA A 243 3.18 7.32 11.22
C ALA A 243 4.59 7.18 11.80
N VAL A 244 5.60 7.06 10.94
CA VAL A 244 7.00 6.94 11.37
C VAL A 244 7.59 8.33 11.64
N GLU A 245 8.26 8.49 12.77
CA GLU A 245 9.07 9.68 13.06
C GLU A 245 10.19 9.80 12.03
N GLY A 246 10.30 10.96 11.38
CA GLY A 246 11.22 11.19 10.25
C GLY A 246 10.66 10.79 8.88
N GLY A 247 9.47 10.19 8.84
CA GLY A 247 8.70 9.93 7.63
C GLY A 247 8.65 8.45 7.22
N ASN A 248 7.54 8.03 6.63
CA ASN A 248 7.25 6.63 6.29
C ASN A 248 8.26 6.06 5.27
N LYS A 249 8.87 6.92 4.44
CA LYS A 249 9.93 6.56 3.48
C LYS A 249 11.17 5.92 4.13
N LEU A 250 11.39 6.17 5.42
CA LEU A 250 12.52 5.60 6.15
C LEU A 250 12.43 4.07 6.27
N VAL A 251 11.21 3.52 6.28
CA VAL A 251 11.00 2.06 6.27
C VAL A 251 11.63 1.45 5.01
N CYS A 252 11.37 2.03 3.83
CA CYS A 252 11.92 1.54 2.56
C CYS A 252 13.45 1.55 2.54
N SER A 253 14.04 2.68 2.96
CA SER A 253 15.51 2.81 3.02
C SER A 253 16.13 1.86 4.04
N GLY A 254 15.44 1.62 5.17
CA GLY A 254 15.85 0.66 6.18
C GLY A 254 15.81 -0.78 5.69
N LEU A 255 14.72 -1.19 5.03
CA LEU A 255 14.54 -2.54 4.51
C LEU A 255 15.60 -2.91 3.48
N LEU A 256 15.99 -1.99 2.59
CA LEU A 256 17.11 -2.21 1.67
C LEU A 256 18.42 -2.52 2.40
N LYS A 257 18.70 -1.79 3.50
CA LYS A 257 19.90 -2.02 4.32
C LYS A 257 19.84 -3.37 5.04
N LEU A 258 18.70 -3.71 5.65
CA LEU A 258 18.50 -5.02 6.30
C LEU A 258 18.65 -6.17 5.30
N ALA A 259 18.12 -6.00 4.09
CA ALA A 259 18.24 -6.97 3.01
C ALA A 259 19.67 -7.09 2.45
N LYS A 260 20.56 -6.15 2.80
CA LYS A 260 21.86 -5.96 2.13
C LYS A 260 21.70 -5.95 0.61
N ALA A 261 20.64 -5.30 0.13
CA ALA A 261 20.33 -5.22 -1.27
C ALA A 261 21.24 -4.18 -1.94
N ASN A 262 21.68 -4.48 -3.16
CA ASN A 262 22.44 -3.54 -3.97
C ASN A 262 21.46 -2.62 -4.71
N LEU A 263 21.45 -1.34 -4.34
CA LEU A 263 20.57 -0.35 -4.95
C LEU A 263 21.20 0.21 -6.23
N ILE A 264 20.60 -0.10 -7.37
CA ILE A 264 21.00 0.42 -8.69
C ILE A 264 20.06 1.57 -9.04
N ARG A 265 20.58 2.79 -9.06
CA ARG A 265 19.80 4.00 -9.38
C ARG A 265 19.68 4.20 -10.89
N SER A 266 18.91 3.34 -11.53
CA SER A 266 18.62 3.42 -12.97
C SER A 266 17.20 2.93 -13.27
N PRO A 267 16.51 3.52 -14.27
CA PRO A 267 15.37 2.85 -14.89
C PRO A 267 15.83 1.57 -15.59
N VAL A 268 14.98 0.54 -15.55
CA VAL A 268 15.10 -0.66 -16.40
C VAL A 268 14.38 -0.37 -17.71
N ALA A 269 15.07 -0.57 -18.83
CA ALA A 269 14.53 -0.32 -20.17
C ALA A 269 13.90 -1.58 -20.77
N THR A 270 14.55 -2.73 -20.64
CA THR A 270 14.01 -4.00 -21.15
C THR A 270 14.20 -5.15 -20.16
N ILE A 271 13.25 -6.09 -20.20
CA ILE A 271 13.33 -7.40 -19.55
C ILE A 271 13.20 -8.44 -20.65
N THR A 272 14.29 -9.14 -20.96
CA THR A 272 14.37 -10.09 -22.06
C THR A 272 14.49 -11.50 -21.52
N LEU A 273 13.60 -12.40 -21.93
CA LEU A 273 13.72 -13.82 -21.63
C LEU A 273 14.88 -14.42 -22.45
N ARG A 274 15.82 -15.06 -21.76
CA ARG A 274 16.97 -15.77 -22.35
C ARG A 274 16.90 -17.24 -21.96
N SER A 275 16.70 -18.09 -22.94
CA SER A 275 16.74 -19.55 -22.76
C SER A 275 18.15 -20.05 -23.07
N THR A 276 18.82 -20.63 -22.07
CA THR A 276 20.14 -21.26 -22.22
C THR A 276 20.00 -22.74 -21.92
N GLY A 277 19.73 -23.54 -22.96
CA GLY A 277 19.34 -24.95 -22.79
C GLY A 277 17.98 -25.07 -22.11
N ASP A 278 17.88 -25.92 -21.07
CA ASP A 278 16.67 -26.10 -20.26
C ASP A 278 16.50 -25.01 -19.19
N TYR A 279 17.46 -24.08 -19.05
CA TYR A 279 17.45 -23.05 -18.02
C TYR A 279 17.03 -21.70 -18.59
N GLN A 280 16.07 -21.05 -17.94
CA GLN A 280 15.58 -19.73 -18.33
C GLN A 280 16.07 -18.66 -17.36
N GLN A 281 16.62 -17.59 -17.91
CA GLN A 281 17.07 -16.41 -17.18
C GLN A 281 16.51 -15.14 -17.83
N TYR A 282 16.60 -14.04 -17.10
CA TYR A 282 16.14 -12.74 -17.54
C TYR A 282 17.32 -11.79 -17.69
N GLU A 283 17.52 -11.26 -18.89
CA GLU A 283 18.45 -10.16 -19.12
C GLU A 283 17.71 -8.83 -18.91
N LEU A 284 18.14 -8.07 -17.91
CA LEU A 284 17.67 -6.71 -17.67
C LEU A 284 18.65 -5.72 -18.28
N THR A 285 18.15 -4.82 -19.12
CA THR A 285 18.96 -3.70 -19.64
C THR A 285 18.60 -2.41 -18.94
N TYR A 286 19.62 -1.62 -18.59
CA TYR A 286 19.48 -0.37 -17.84
C TYR A 286 20.64 0.58 -18.14
N ASP A 287 20.44 1.87 -17.92
CA ASP A 287 21.45 2.89 -18.17
C ASP A 287 22.34 3.11 -16.94
N SER A 288 23.63 2.81 -17.05
CA SER A 288 24.61 3.06 -16.00
C SER A 288 25.65 4.05 -16.49
N GLN A 289 25.76 5.21 -15.85
CA GLN A 289 26.79 6.23 -16.18
C GLN A 289 26.84 6.63 -17.66
N ASN A 290 25.67 6.73 -18.33
CA ASN A 290 25.50 6.99 -19.77
C ASN A 290 25.95 5.85 -20.71
N GLU A 291 26.18 4.65 -20.19
CA GLU A 291 26.39 3.43 -20.96
C GLU A 291 25.25 2.44 -20.73
N LYS A 292 24.83 1.74 -21.77
CA LYS A 292 23.85 0.65 -21.64
C LYS A 292 24.53 -0.54 -20.99
N SER A 293 24.06 -0.91 -19.82
CA SER A 293 24.47 -2.12 -19.09
C SER A 293 23.39 -3.18 -19.21
N SER A 294 23.79 -4.45 -19.16
CA SER A 294 22.87 -5.58 -19.00
C SER A 294 23.40 -6.59 -18.00
N GLU A 295 22.47 -7.25 -17.29
CA GLU A 295 22.82 -8.31 -16.34
C GLU A 295 21.73 -9.40 -16.34
N LEU A 296 22.16 -10.65 -16.13
CA LEU A 296 21.29 -11.82 -16.08
C LEU A 296 20.82 -12.11 -14.65
N TYR A 297 19.54 -12.44 -14.52
CA TYR A 297 18.86 -12.74 -13.27
C TYR A 297 18.06 -14.03 -13.38
N ASP A 298 18.04 -14.80 -12.29
CA ASP A 298 17.28 -16.04 -12.21
C ASP A 298 15.80 -15.78 -11.86
N ILE A 299 15.57 -14.73 -11.07
CA ILE A 299 14.24 -14.29 -10.64
C ILE A 299 14.12 -12.78 -10.82
N VAL A 300 12.98 -12.32 -11.33
CA VAL A 300 12.67 -10.90 -11.48
C VAL A 300 11.33 -10.58 -10.84
N VAL A 301 11.29 -9.54 -10.01
CA VAL A 301 10.05 -9.00 -9.45
C VAL A 301 9.86 -7.58 -9.95
N VAL A 302 8.77 -7.34 -10.68
CA VAL A 302 8.36 -6.00 -11.11
C VAL A 302 7.47 -5.38 -10.03
N ALA A 303 8.01 -4.39 -9.34
CA ALA A 303 7.36 -3.63 -8.26
C ALA A 303 7.06 -2.17 -8.66
N THR A 304 6.83 -1.96 -9.96
CA THR A 304 6.26 -0.75 -10.54
C THR A 304 5.03 -1.10 -11.38
N PRO A 305 3.97 -0.26 -11.42
CA PRO A 305 2.84 -0.47 -12.31
C PRO A 305 3.26 -0.57 -13.78
N LEU A 306 2.52 -1.37 -14.57
CA LEU A 306 2.82 -1.69 -15.97
C LEU A 306 1.75 -1.18 -16.96
N GLN A 307 0.69 -0.54 -16.47
CA GLN A 307 -0.39 0.01 -17.27
C GLN A 307 0.11 1.11 -18.20
N GLN A 308 -0.46 1.20 -19.40
CA GLN A 308 0.01 2.10 -20.47
C GLN A 308 0.13 3.57 -20.02
N ASN A 309 -0.82 4.07 -19.23
CA ASN A 309 -0.83 5.48 -18.80
C ASN A 309 0.23 5.83 -17.74
N ILE A 310 0.84 4.85 -17.08
CA ILE A 310 1.96 5.05 -16.15
C ILE A 310 3.27 5.32 -16.91
N ASN A 311 3.37 4.79 -18.14
CA ASN A 311 4.60 4.76 -18.94
C ASN A 311 5.80 4.30 -18.10
N SER A 312 5.78 3.02 -17.69
CA SER A 312 6.86 2.41 -16.90
C SER A 312 8.22 2.50 -17.60
N GLY A 313 8.21 2.56 -18.94
CA GLY A 313 9.40 2.54 -19.78
C GLY A 313 10.01 1.15 -19.98
N ILE A 314 9.36 0.11 -19.47
CA ILE A 314 9.83 -1.28 -19.53
C ILE A 314 9.22 -1.98 -20.74
N SER A 315 10.08 -2.54 -21.60
CA SER A 315 9.69 -3.42 -22.71
C SER A 315 10.03 -4.88 -22.40
N PHE A 316 9.06 -5.79 -22.60
CA PHE A 316 9.24 -7.22 -22.44
C PHE A 316 9.56 -7.87 -23.80
N GLN A 317 10.62 -8.67 -23.88
CA GLN A 317 11.12 -9.26 -25.13
C GLN A 317 11.45 -10.75 -24.97
N GLY A 318 11.37 -11.50 -26.08
CA GLY A 318 11.73 -12.93 -26.09
C GLY A 318 10.68 -13.87 -25.48
N PHE A 319 9.44 -13.41 -25.29
CA PHE A 319 8.33 -14.22 -24.76
C PHE A 319 7.48 -14.78 -25.91
N GLU A 320 7.23 -16.09 -25.88
CA GLU A 320 6.35 -16.80 -26.81
C GLU A 320 5.36 -17.68 -26.02
N PRO A 321 4.04 -17.38 -26.03
CA PRO A 321 3.41 -16.18 -26.59
C PRO A 321 3.86 -14.89 -25.88
N GLN A 322 3.64 -13.74 -26.53
CA GLN A 322 3.91 -12.45 -25.90
C GLN A 322 3.11 -12.29 -24.59
N LEU A 323 3.72 -11.62 -23.61
CA LEU A 323 3.04 -11.31 -22.36
C LEU A 323 1.82 -10.44 -22.62
N SER A 324 0.67 -10.83 -22.07
CA SER A 324 -0.55 -10.05 -22.16
C SER A 324 -0.37 -8.66 -21.56
N GLU A 325 -0.89 -7.64 -22.24
CA GLU A 325 -0.93 -6.30 -21.68
C GLU A 325 -1.75 -6.25 -20.40
N ILE A 326 -1.25 -5.53 -19.40
CA ILE A 326 -1.98 -5.33 -18.14
C ILE A 326 -3.01 -4.22 -18.35
N ALA A 327 -4.28 -4.63 -18.43
CA ALA A 327 -5.40 -3.73 -18.66
C ALA A 327 -5.60 -2.71 -17.53
N GLY A 328 -6.38 -1.66 -17.85
CA GLY A 328 -6.78 -0.61 -16.93
C GLY A 328 -5.86 0.61 -16.95
N SER A 329 -6.15 1.57 -16.08
CA SER A 329 -5.36 2.81 -15.96
C SER A 329 -5.21 3.20 -14.49
N TYR A 330 -4.23 4.02 -14.18
CA TYR A 330 -4.09 4.64 -12.85
C TYR A 330 -4.76 6.00 -12.81
N HIS A 331 -5.44 6.27 -11.69
CA HIS A 331 -6.04 7.53 -11.33
C HIS A 331 -4.99 8.50 -10.78
N GLN A 332 -5.13 9.76 -11.19
CA GLN A 332 -4.27 10.86 -10.75
C GLN A 332 -4.81 11.46 -9.45
N THR A 333 -3.92 11.63 -8.48
CA THR A 333 -4.18 12.31 -7.20
C THR A 333 -3.08 13.33 -6.96
N VAL A 334 -3.43 14.60 -6.87
CA VAL A 334 -2.47 15.67 -6.60
C VAL A 334 -2.47 16.03 -5.13
N ALA A 335 -1.29 16.07 -4.52
CA ALA A 335 -1.07 16.59 -3.17
C ALA A 335 -0.35 17.94 -3.26
N SER A 336 -1.04 19.02 -2.89
CA SER A 336 -0.43 20.34 -2.75
C SER A 336 -0.14 20.62 -1.28
N ILE A 337 1.13 20.83 -0.93
CA ILE A 337 1.54 21.30 0.40
C ILE A 337 1.71 22.82 0.34
N ILE A 338 0.87 23.55 1.09
CA ILE A 338 0.78 25.01 1.07
C ILE A 338 1.18 25.57 2.43
N HIS A 339 2.11 26.50 2.45
CA HIS A 339 2.42 27.31 3.63
C HIS A 339 1.69 28.65 3.52
N GLY A 340 0.67 28.90 4.34
CA GLY A 340 -0.18 30.08 4.20
C GLY A 340 -1.28 30.23 5.25
N TYR A 341 -2.19 31.16 4.98
CA TYR A 341 -3.33 31.50 5.82
C TYR A 341 -4.62 30.99 5.18
N LEU A 342 -5.26 30.01 5.84
CA LEU A 342 -6.52 29.44 5.36
C LEU A 342 -7.61 30.50 5.29
N ASN A 343 -8.39 30.50 4.21
CA ASN A 343 -9.57 31.35 4.06
C ASN A 343 -10.77 30.71 4.77
N CYS A 344 -10.83 30.82 6.10
CA CYS A 344 -11.94 30.29 6.90
C CYS A 344 -13.31 30.84 6.49
N SER A 345 -13.36 32.03 5.89
CA SER A 345 -14.61 32.66 5.44
C SER A 345 -15.24 31.90 4.27
N TYR A 346 -14.45 31.22 3.44
CA TYR A 346 -14.97 30.30 2.41
C TYR A 346 -15.75 29.14 3.01
N PHE A 347 -15.43 28.74 4.25
CA PHE A 347 -16.09 27.66 4.97
C PHE A 347 -17.18 28.15 5.94
N GLY A 348 -17.63 29.40 5.82
CA GLY A 348 -18.65 29.96 6.70
C GLY A 348 -18.15 30.49 8.05
N PHE A 349 -16.84 30.67 8.23
CA PHE A 349 -16.23 31.24 9.46
C PHE A 349 -15.57 32.60 9.17
N PRO A 350 -16.33 33.73 9.29
CA PRO A 350 -15.78 35.07 9.10
C PRO A 350 -14.64 35.40 10.06
N ASP A 351 -14.79 35.02 11.33
CA ASP A 351 -13.72 35.08 12.34
C ASP A 351 -12.93 33.76 12.36
N PRO A 352 -11.65 33.76 11.91
CA PRO A 352 -10.84 32.56 11.92
C PRO A 352 -10.61 31.97 13.32
N LYS A 353 -10.83 32.75 14.41
CA LYS A 353 -10.68 32.27 15.81
C LYS A 353 -11.70 31.21 16.20
N LEU A 354 -12.83 31.21 15.51
CA LEU A 354 -13.89 30.26 15.74
C LEU A 354 -13.72 28.98 14.93
N PHE A 355 -12.76 28.93 13.99
CA PHE A 355 -12.53 27.77 13.15
C PHE A 355 -11.77 26.66 13.91
N PRO A 356 -12.41 25.52 14.23
CA PRO A 356 -11.82 24.53 15.14
C PRO A 356 -11.21 23.32 14.43
N PHE A 357 -11.37 23.22 13.10
CA PHE A 357 -11.05 22.02 12.36
C PHE A 357 -9.58 21.97 11.93
N SER A 358 -9.03 20.76 11.93
CA SER A 358 -7.72 20.47 11.38
C SER A 358 -7.80 19.80 10.03
N SER A 359 -8.93 19.17 9.70
CA SER A 359 -9.16 18.46 8.45
C SER A 359 -10.56 18.77 7.94
N ILE A 360 -10.66 19.07 6.65
CA ILE A 360 -11.91 19.27 5.92
C ILE A 360 -11.95 18.23 4.82
N LEU A 361 -12.96 17.37 4.84
CA LEU A 361 -13.28 16.43 3.77
C LEU A 361 -14.41 17.01 2.91
N THR A 362 -14.52 16.58 1.66
CA THR A 362 -15.58 17.05 0.75
C THR A 362 -16.50 15.92 0.34
N THR A 363 -17.79 16.20 0.19
CA THR A 363 -18.72 15.30 -0.50
C THR A 363 -18.46 15.31 -2.01
N ASP A 364 -19.10 14.40 -2.73
CA ASP A 364 -19.09 14.36 -4.19
C ASP A 364 -20.03 15.41 -4.80
N THR A 365 -19.79 16.68 -4.49
CA THR A 365 -20.62 17.79 -5.00
C THR A 365 -20.06 18.30 -6.33
N PRO A 366 -20.89 18.41 -7.38
CA PRO A 366 -20.48 19.00 -8.65
C PRO A 366 -19.90 20.41 -8.46
N GLY A 367 -18.74 20.67 -9.05
CA GLY A 367 -18.06 21.96 -8.99
C GLY A 367 -17.06 22.14 -7.85
N LEU A 368 -16.97 21.20 -6.90
CA LEU A 368 -15.87 21.18 -5.92
C LEU A 368 -14.55 20.74 -6.58
N PHE A 369 -13.54 21.60 -6.53
CA PHE A 369 -12.24 21.40 -7.18
C PHE A 369 -11.20 20.67 -6.31
N PHE A 370 -11.53 20.35 -5.06
CA PHE A 370 -10.63 19.67 -4.13
C PHE A 370 -11.37 18.53 -3.40
N ASN A 371 -10.60 17.54 -2.92
CA ASN A 371 -11.09 16.36 -2.23
C ASN A 371 -11.03 16.54 -0.70
N SER A 372 -9.96 17.19 -0.22
CA SER A 372 -9.80 17.55 1.19
C SER A 372 -8.76 18.65 1.40
N ALA A 373 -8.84 19.34 2.52
CA ALA A 373 -7.86 20.32 2.99
C ALA A 373 -7.56 20.10 4.47
N ALA A 374 -6.31 19.78 4.82
CA ALA A 374 -5.93 19.47 6.19
C ALA A 374 -4.67 20.23 6.62
N SER A 375 -4.67 20.76 7.85
CA SER A 375 -3.48 21.30 8.49
C SER A 375 -2.58 20.16 8.98
N VAL A 376 -1.46 19.98 8.30
CA VAL A 376 -0.56 18.83 8.49
C VAL A 376 0.55 19.12 9.49
N CYS A 377 1.01 18.06 10.15
CA CYS A 377 2.14 18.11 11.06
C CYS A 377 3.43 17.66 10.35
N PRO A 378 4.59 18.21 10.73
CA PRO A 378 5.87 17.74 10.24
C PRO A 378 6.08 16.27 10.63
N VAL A 379 6.96 15.58 9.90
CA VAL A 379 7.31 14.18 10.19
C VAL A 379 8.08 14.02 11.50
N ASN A 380 8.69 15.10 11.99
CA ASN A 380 9.36 15.18 13.29
C ASN A 380 8.62 16.16 14.19
N ILE A 381 8.08 15.69 15.32
CA ILE A 381 7.26 16.51 16.23
C ILE A 381 8.00 16.73 17.55
N THR A 382 8.40 17.98 17.79
CA THR A 382 9.05 18.40 19.04
C THR A 382 8.04 18.51 20.18
N SER A 383 8.52 18.48 21.43
CA SER A 383 7.67 18.54 22.63
C SER A 383 6.82 19.80 22.75
N GLY A 384 7.26 20.93 22.17
CA GLY A 384 6.52 22.19 22.17
C GLY A 384 5.67 22.44 20.91
N PHE A 385 5.56 21.45 20.01
CA PHE A 385 4.78 21.63 18.79
C PHE A 385 3.29 21.79 19.11
N ARG A 386 2.68 22.82 18.51
CA ARG A 386 1.22 22.98 18.44
C ARG A 386 0.82 23.24 17.00
N ARG A 387 -0.34 22.71 16.60
CA ARG A 387 -0.93 23.09 15.32
C ARG A 387 -1.22 24.59 15.33
N LYS A 388 -0.85 25.26 14.24
CA LYS A 388 -1.08 26.69 14.06
C LYS A 388 -2.58 26.93 13.87
N GLN A 389 -3.12 27.90 14.60
CA GLN A 389 -4.50 28.34 14.37
C GLN A 389 -4.56 29.12 13.06
N PRO A 390 -5.73 29.24 12.41
CA PRO A 390 -5.83 29.87 11.09
C PRO A 390 -5.42 31.36 11.00
N GLN A 391 -5.23 32.07 12.12
CA GLN A 391 -4.68 33.44 12.14
C GLN A 391 -3.15 33.45 12.01
N GLU A 392 -2.51 32.30 12.19
CA GLU A 392 -1.09 32.10 12.00
C GLU A 392 -0.86 31.36 10.68
N ALA A 393 0.27 31.61 10.02
CA ALA A 393 0.64 30.84 8.84
C ALA A 393 0.89 29.38 9.23
N GLY A 394 0.09 28.48 8.65
CA GLY A 394 0.17 27.05 8.84
C GLY A 394 0.63 26.33 7.58
N VAL A 395 0.96 25.04 7.72
CA VAL A 395 1.20 24.16 6.58
C VAL A 395 -0.03 23.27 6.38
N TYR A 396 -0.55 23.27 5.16
CA TYR A 396 -1.76 22.58 4.76
C TYR A 396 -1.46 21.62 3.62
N LYS A 397 -2.11 20.47 3.63
CA LYS A 397 -2.17 19.54 2.50
C LYS A 397 -3.55 19.61 1.90
N VAL A 398 -3.61 19.90 0.60
CA VAL A 398 -4.83 19.85 -0.18
C VAL A 398 -4.71 18.73 -1.19
N PHE A 399 -5.65 17.79 -1.14
CA PHE A 399 -5.80 16.77 -2.17
C PHE A 399 -6.77 17.27 -3.24
N SER A 400 -6.41 17.15 -4.51
CA SER A 400 -7.23 17.59 -5.64
C SER A 400 -7.06 16.65 -6.86
N PRO A 401 -8.03 16.61 -7.78
CA PRO A 401 -7.91 15.82 -9.01
C PRO A 401 -6.79 16.30 -9.95
N LYS A 402 -6.48 17.60 -9.91
CA LYS A 402 -5.43 18.27 -10.71
C LYS A 402 -4.68 19.29 -9.86
N PRO A 403 -3.49 19.78 -10.29
CA PRO A 403 -2.82 20.89 -9.62
C PRO A 403 -3.73 22.11 -9.49
N LEU A 404 -3.75 22.73 -8.31
CA LEU A 404 -4.63 23.86 -8.03
C LEU A 404 -4.23 25.09 -8.84
N GLU A 405 -5.21 25.72 -9.48
CA GLU A 405 -5.05 26.98 -10.19
C GLU A 405 -4.91 28.15 -9.22
N LYS A 406 -4.40 29.29 -9.71
CA LYS A 406 -4.23 30.49 -8.86
C LYS A 406 -5.55 31.00 -8.27
N SER A 407 -6.66 30.87 -8.99
CA SER A 407 -8.01 31.21 -8.53
C SER A 407 -8.44 30.28 -7.39
N GLU A 408 -8.31 28.97 -7.58
CA GLU A 408 -8.63 27.93 -6.60
C GLU A 408 -7.80 28.10 -5.31
N LEU A 409 -6.51 28.40 -5.43
CA LEU A 409 -5.65 28.72 -4.29
C LEU A 409 -6.12 29.98 -3.54
N LYS A 410 -6.54 31.03 -4.25
CA LYS A 410 -7.07 32.26 -3.63
C LYS A 410 -8.44 32.05 -2.99
N THR A 411 -9.21 31.08 -3.46
CA THR A 411 -10.45 30.66 -2.82
C THR A 411 -10.16 30.02 -1.47
N LEU A 412 -9.23 29.06 -1.42
CA LEU A 412 -8.89 28.31 -0.20
C LEU A 412 -7.99 29.08 0.79
N PHE A 413 -7.15 30.00 0.31
CA PHE A 413 -6.17 30.71 1.13
C PHE A 413 -6.23 32.22 0.90
N LYS A 414 -6.28 32.98 2.00
CA LYS A 414 -6.22 34.46 1.95
C LYS A 414 -4.88 34.94 1.37
N SER A 415 -3.81 34.24 1.75
CA SER A 415 -2.46 34.41 1.22
C SER A 415 -1.64 33.16 1.51
N TYR A 416 -0.58 32.95 0.73
CA TYR A 416 0.37 31.84 0.91
C TYR A 416 1.78 32.28 0.53
N TYR A 417 2.78 31.66 1.16
CA TYR A 417 4.20 31.89 0.91
C TYR A 417 4.77 30.91 -0.12
N SER A 418 4.32 29.65 -0.09
CA SER A 418 4.79 28.63 -1.01
C SER A 418 3.75 27.54 -1.25
N VAL A 419 3.85 26.89 -2.41
CA VAL A 419 3.05 25.72 -2.79
C VAL A 419 4.01 24.69 -3.39
N GLN A 420 4.10 23.52 -2.76
CA GLN A 420 4.83 22.36 -3.26
C GLN A 420 3.81 21.35 -3.78
N VAL A 421 3.81 21.12 -5.10
CA VAL A 421 2.88 20.19 -5.75
C VAL A 421 3.57 18.87 -5.97
N THR A 422 2.93 17.77 -5.56
CA THR A 422 3.33 16.42 -5.93
C THR A 422 2.19 15.76 -6.68
N ASP A 423 2.48 15.29 -7.88
CA ASP A 423 1.53 14.61 -8.76
C ASP A 423 1.74 13.09 -8.67
N TRP A 424 0.70 12.38 -8.29
CA TRP A 424 0.75 10.93 -8.14
C TRP A 424 -0.24 10.25 -9.06
N LEU A 425 0.24 9.30 -9.87
CA LEU A 425 -0.61 8.20 -10.33
C LEU A 425 -0.68 7.18 -9.19
N ALA A 426 -1.48 7.52 -8.18
CA ALA A 426 -1.42 6.91 -6.86
C ALA A 426 -2.16 5.58 -6.77
N TYR A 427 -3.22 5.40 -7.56
CA TYR A 427 -4.15 4.28 -7.40
C TYR A 427 -4.60 3.79 -8.76
N PRO A 428 -4.96 2.52 -8.94
CA PRO A 428 -5.79 2.11 -10.07
C PRO A 428 -7.04 2.98 -10.18
N HIS A 429 -7.45 3.29 -11.39
CA HIS A 429 -8.79 3.79 -11.66
C HIS A 429 -9.75 2.60 -11.51
N TYR A 430 -10.41 2.54 -10.36
CA TYR A 430 -11.14 1.38 -9.94
C TYR A 430 -12.49 1.29 -10.67
N GLY A 431 -12.80 0.10 -11.20
CA GLY A 431 -14.10 -0.22 -11.78
C GLY A 431 -14.52 -1.66 -11.48
N SER A 432 -15.83 -1.87 -11.31
CA SER A 432 -16.40 -3.17 -10.91
C SER A 432 -16.33 -4.27 -11.98
N SER A 433 -16.01 -3.92 -13.24
CA SER A 433 -15.94 -4.86 -14.37
C SER A 433 -14.52 -5.32 -14.71
N GLN A 434 -13.50 -4.77 -14.06
CA GLN A 434 -12.10 -5.10 -14.35
C GLN A 434 -11.64 -6.29 -13.49
N GLY A 435 -11.01 -7.28 -14.12
CA GLY A 435 -10.37 -8.40 -13.42
C GLY A 435 -9.11 -7.95 -12.67
N LEU A 436 -8.63 -8.76 -11.72
CA LEU A 436 -7.39 -8.44 -11.02
C LEU A 436 -6.20 -8.87 -11.90
N PRO A 437 -5.13 -8.06 -11.99
CA PRO A 437 -3.95 -8.46 -12.72
C PRO A 437 -3.26 -9.68 -12.11
N PRO A 438 -2.53 -10.47 -12.94
CA PRO A 438 -1.81 -11.63 -12.46
C PRO A 438 -0.65 -11.24 -11.52
N VAL A 439 -0.35 -12.12 -10.56
CA VAL A 439 0.88 -12.03 -9.73
C VAL A 439 2.08 -12.63 -10.46
N VAL A 440 1.84 -13.62 -11.32
CA VAL A 440 2.87 -14.32 -12.11
C VAL A 440 2.72 -13.90 -13.56
N LEU A 441 3.73 -13.20 -14.11
CA LEU A 441 3.76 -12.86 -15.54
C LEU A 441 4.33 -14.01 -16.36
N HIS A 442 5.36 -14.66 -15.84
CA HIS A 442 6.03 -15.82 -16.41
C HIS A 442 6.73 -16.61 -15.29
N GLU A 443 7.27 -17.80 -15.58
CA GLU A 443 8.02 -18.58 -14.58
C GLU A 443 9.20 -17.77 -14.02
N ASN A 444 9.25 -17.56 -12.70
CA ASN A 444 10.24 -16.71 -12.03
C ASN A 444 10.20 -15.21 -12.39
N LEU A 445 9.12 -14.74 -13.04
CA LEU A 445 8.83 -13.32 -13.28
C LEU A 445 7.51 -12.93 -12.64
N TYR A 446 7.58 -12.09 -11.61
CA TYR A 446 6.44 -11.73 -10.76
C TYR A 446 6.06 -10.25 -10.89
N PHE A 447 4.77 -9.94 -10.74
CA PHE A 447 4.23 -8.58 -10.75
C PHE A 447 3.56 -8.27 -9.41
N LEU A 448 4.13 -7.31 -8.68
CA LEU A 448 3.68 -6.95 -7.33
C LEU A 448 2.45 -6.04 -7.35
N ASN A 449 2.42 -5.05 -8.24
CA ASN A 449 1.38 -4.01 -8.24
C ASN A 449 0.02 -4.52 -8.75
N GLY A 450 -0.10 -5.80 -9.13
CA GLY A 450 -1.40 -6.45 -9.34
C GLY A 450 -2.27 -6.39 -8.09
N MET A 451 -1.67 -6.48 -6.89
CA MET A 451 -2.39 -6.38 -5.61
C MET A 451 -3.12 -5.04 -5.43
N GLU A 452 -2.63 -3.95 -6.02
CA GLU A 452 -3.25 -2.63 -5.86
C GLU A 452 -4.67 -2.54 -6.41
N TRP A 453 -5.01 -3.43 -7.34
CA TRP A 453 -6.36 -3.54 -7.93
C TRP A 453 -7.37 -4.14 -6.97
N ALA A 454 -6.94 -5.00 -6.04
CA ALA A 454 -7.78 -5.43 -4.93
C ALA A 454 -7.87 -4.34 -3.86
N GLY A 455 -6.80 -3.58 -3.65
CA GLY A 455 -6.78 -2.42 -2.78
C GLY A 455 -5.36 -1.89 -2.62
N SER A 456 -5.19 -0.57 -2.68
CA SER A 456 -3.86 0.05 -2.61
C SER A 456 -3.63 0.64 -1.22
N ALA A 457 -2.72 0.02 -0.47
CA ALA A 457 -2.23 0.51 0.80
C ALA A 457 -0.80 -0.02 1.04
N MET A 458 -0.09 0.59 2.00
CA MET A 458 1.24 0.11 2.43
C MET A 458 1.20 -1.37 2.84
N GLU A 459 0.13 -1.76 3.55
CA GLU A 459 -0.04 -3.15 3.99
C GLU A 459 -0.29 -4.10 2.83
N MET A 460 -1.18 -3.75 1.91
CA MET A 460 -1.47 -4.57 0.72
C MET A 460 -0.19 -4.82 -0.10
N SER A 461 0.65 -3.79 -0.26
CA SER A 461 1.95 -3.93 -0.92
C SER A 461 2.92 -4.84 -0.14
N SER A 462 2.91 -4.79 1.18
CA SER A 462 3.78 -5.61 2.04
C SER A 462 3.32 -7.08 2.08
N VAL A 463 2.00 -7.31 2.12
CA VAL A 463 1.39 -8.63 1.98
C VAL A 463 1.74 -9.24 0.62
N ALA A 464 1.61 -8.49 -0.47
CA ALA A 464 2.01 -8.94 -1.81
C ALA A 464 3.51 -9.25 -1.88
N ALA A 465 4.34 -8.43 -1.24
CA ALA A 465 5.78 -8.64 -1.18
C ALA A 465 6.15 -9.96 -0.48
N LYS A 466 5.54 -10.24 0.69
CA LYS A 466 5.76 -11.50 1.41
C LYS A 466 5.24 -12.69 0.61
N ASN A 467 4.09 -12.54 -0.04
CA ASN A 467 3.51 -13.57 -0.89
C ASN A 467 4.44 -13.93 -2.06
N ILE A 468 4.96 -12.93 -2.78
CA ILE A 468 5.89 -13.16 -3.90
C ILE A 468 7.18 -13.81 -3.43
N ALA A 469 7.74 -13.39 -2.28
CA ALA A 469 8.95 -13.99 -1.75
C ALA A 469 8.76 -15.48 -1.40
N LEU A 470 7.63 -15.84 -0.77
CA LEU A 470 7.27 -17.24 -0.51
C LEU A 470 7.02 -17.99 -1.81
N LEU A 471 6.23 -17.44 -2.73
CA LEU A 471 5.91 -18.06 -4.02
C LEU A 471 7.17 -18.37 -4.83
N ALA A 472 8.10 -17.41 -4.90
CA ALA A 472 9.39 -17.58 -5.55
C ALA A 472 10.22 -18.68 -4.87
N TYR A 473 10.28 -18.68 -3.54
CA TYR A 473 11.01 -19.69 -2.77
C TYR A 473 10.44 -21.10 -2.97
N HIS A 474 9.12 -21.27 -2.92
CA HIS A 474 8.49 -22.58 -3.09
C HIS A 474 8.63 -23.11 -4.51
N ARG A 475 8.45 -22.27 -5.53
CA ARG A 475 8.66 -22.68 -6.93
C ARG A 475 10.11 -23.08 -7.17
N TRP A 476 11.06 -22.30 -6.67
CA TRP A 476 12.49 -22.60 -6.81
C TRP A 476 12.84 -23.96 -6.18
N ASN A 477 12.32 -24.24 -4.99
CA ASN A 477 12.57 -25.49 -4.26
C ASN A 477 11.58 -26.61 -4.59
N ARG A 478 10.70 -26.42 -5.59
CA ARG A 478 9.66 -27.39 -6.01
C ARG A 478 8.69 -27.82 -4.89
N GLN A 479 8.42 -26.94 -3.93
CA GLN A 479 7.46 -27.11 -2.82
C GLN A 479 6.05 -26.66 -3.23
N LEU A 480 5.50 -27.30 -4.26
CA LEU A 480 4.22 -26.87 -4.85
C LEU A 480 3.02 -27.04 -3.90
N GLU A 481 3.13 -27.91 -2.90
CA GLU A 481 2.13 -28.16 -1.86
C GLU A 481 1.87 -26.96 -0.92
N MET A 482 2.79 -25.98 -0.93
CA MET A 482 2.68 -24.73 -0.16
C MET A 482 1.96 -23.62 -0.93
N ILE A 483 1.64 -23.83 -2.22
CA ILE A 483 1.05 -22.84 -3.12
C ILE A 483 -0.42 -23.19 -3.35
N ASP A 484 -1.32 -22.18 -3.24
CA ASP A 484 -2.77 -22.31 -3.51
C ASP A 484 -3.44 -23.46 -2.76
N GLN A 485 -2.93 -23.72 -1.56
CA GLN A 485 -3.41 -24.79 -0.72
C GLN A 485 -4.87 -24.55 -0.31
N LYS A 486 -5.72 -25.58 -0.46
CA LYS A 486 -7.14 -25.51 -0.09
C LYS A 486 -7.35 -25.78 1.40
N ASP A 487 -8.47 -25.29 1.93
CA ASP A 487 -8.93 -25.53 3.30
C ASP A 487 -7.93 -25.16 4.40
N LEU A 488 -7.11 -24.12 4.14
CA LEU A 488 -6.09 -23.62 5.08
C LEU A 488 -6.67 -23.34 6.47
N MET A 489 -7.86 -22.75 6.55
CA MET A 489 -8.50 -22.48 7.83
C MET A 489 -8.65 -23.72 8.73
N HIS A 490 -8.93 -24.89 8.15
CA HIS A 490 -9.03 -26.14 8.90
C HIS A 490 -7.65 -26.67 9.27
N LYS A 491 -6.70 -26.67 8.33
CA LYS A 491 -5.33 -27.15 8.56
C LYS A 491 -4.59 -26.37 9.64
N VAL A 492 -4.62 -25.04 9.57
CA VAL A 492 -3.90 -24.23 10.56
C VAL A 492 -4.60 -24.22 11.93
N LYS A 493 -5.84 -24.70 12.05
CA LYS A 493 -6.49 -24.95 13.36
C LYS A 493 -6.10 -26.29 13.96
N THR A 494 -5.73 -27.28 13.14
CA THR A 494 -5.30 -28.62 13.59
C THR A 494 -3.78 -28.73 13.80
N GLU A 495 -3.00 -27.80 13.23
CA GLU A 495 -1.55 -27.69 13.44
C GLU A 495 -1.18 -26.84 14.68
N LEU A 496 -2.18 -26.31 15.38
CA LEU A 496 -2.11 -25.68 16.71
C LEU A 496 -2.78 -26.60 17.74
#